data_AF-A0A8B6F745-F1
#
_entry.id   AF-A0A8B6F745-F1
#
_cell.length_a   1.000
_cell.length_b   1.000
_cell.length_c   1.000
_cell.angle_alpha   90.00
_cell.angle_beta   90.00
_cell.angle_gamma   90.00
#
_symmetry.space_group_name_H-M   'P 1'
#
loop_
_entity.id
_entity.type
_entity.pdbx_description
1 polymer ?
#
loop_
_entity_poly.entity_id
_entity_poly.type
_entity_poly.pdbx_seq_one_letter_code
_entity_poly.pdbx_strand_id
1 'polypeptide(L)' 'SVTLNGRHLKLNEDFTLPNVLTPVTRTGNVSFPPQSFGFIVLPNFKAKACQTAYSYL' A
#
# COMPACT_ATOMS: atom_id res chain seq x y z
N SER A 1 9.56 15.92 -6.66
CA SER A 1 9.76 15.10 -5.46
C SER A 1 8.44 14.45 -5.11
N VAL A 2 8.40 13.15 -4.82
CA VAL A 2 7.17 12.42 -4.48
C VAL A 2 7.26 11.94 -3.04
N THR A 3 6.14 11.97 -2.32
CA THR A 3 6.04 11.50 -0.94
C THR A 3 5.10 10.31 -0.83
N LEU A 4 5.49 9.29 -0.06
CA LEU A 4 4.62 8.20 0.35
C LEU A 4 4.24 8.39 1.82
N ASN A 5 2.97 8.59 2.12
CA ASN A 5 2.47 8.80 3.49
C ASN A 5 3.24 9.90 4.26
N GLY A 6 3.61 10.99 3.59
CA GLY A 6 4.36 12.11 4.18
C GLY A 6 5.88 11.93 4.22
N ARG A 7 6.43 10.79 3.77
CA ARG A 7 7.88 10.55 3.69
C ARG A 7 8.38 10.72 2.27
N HIS A 8 9.48 11.45 2.09
CA HIS A 8 10.13 11.57 0.79
C HIS A 8 10.69 10.23 0.32
N LEU A 9 10.30 9.84 -0.89
CA LEU A 9 10.88 8.68 -1.55
C LEU A 9 12.22 9.08 -2.18
N LYS A 10 13.30 8.50 -1.66
CA LYS A 10 14.65 8.61 -2.21
C LYS A 10 15.40 7.31 -1.99
N LEU A 11 16.41 7.03 -2.81
CA LEU A 11 17.35 5.96 -2.52
C LEU A 11 18.06 6.22 -1.19
N ASN A 12 18.43 5.14 -0.52
CA ASN A 12 19.35 5.21 0.60
C ASN A 12 20.75 5.62 0.11
N GLU A 13 21.62 6.02 1.02
CA GLU A 13 22.98 6.50 0.69
C GLU A 13 23.84 5.41 0.02
N ASP A 14 23.54 4.14 0.30
CA ASP A 14 24.15 2.96 -0.30
C ASP A 14 23.50 2.52 -1.62
N PHE A 15 22.67 3.38 -2.24
CA PHE A 15 21.90 3.13 -3.46
C PHE A 15 20.88 1.99 -3.36
N THR A 16 20.52 1.56 -2.16
CA THR A 16 19.43 0.60 -1.97
C THR A 16 18.06 1.28 -1.99
N LEU A 17 17.03 0.51 -2.32
CA LEU A 17 15.65 1.00 -2.26
C LEU A 17 15.27 1.33 -0.80
N PRO A 18 14.60 2.46 -0.55
CA PRO A 18 14.14 2.78 0.79
C PRO A 18 13.13 1.73 1.24
N ASN A 19 13.16 1.36 2.52
CA ASN A 19 12.13 0.49 3.07
C ASN A 19 10.79 1.25 3.14
N VAL A 20 9.96 1.06 2.12
CA VAL A 20 8.63 1.68 1.96
C VAL A 20 7.49 0.83 2.54
N LEU A 21 7.82 -0.24 3.27
CA LEU A 21 6.90 -1.34 3.55
C LEU A 21 6.09 -1.20 4.86
N THR A 22 6.09 -0.04 5.53
CA THR A 22 5.18 0.20 6.65
C THR A 22 3.97 1.00 6.17
N PRO A 23 2.92 0.36 5.64
CA PRO A 23 1.69 1.04 5.32
C PRO A 23 1.12 1.68 6.59
N VAL A 24 0.58 2.90 6.45
CA VAL A 24 -0.13 3.54 7.55
C VAL A 24 -1.47 2.85 7.72
N THR A 25 -1.71 2.28 8.89
CA THR A 25 -3.00 1.69 9.24
C THR A 25 -3.99 2.80 9.59
N ARG A 26 -5.19 2.74 9.01
CA ARG A 26 -6.31 3.60 9.35
C ARG A 26 -7.58 2.77 9.49
N THR A 27 -8.42 3.17 10.44
CA THR A 27 -9.78 2.65 10.60
C THR A 27 -10.78 3.70 10.08
N GLY A 28 -11.85 3.23 9.45
CA GLY A 28 -12.89 4.11 8.90
C GLY A 28 -12.54 4.73 7.55
N ASN A 29 -13.04 5.93 7.30
CA ASN A 29 -12.97 6.57 5.98
C ASN A 29 -11.53 6.98 5.62
N VAL A 30 -11.12 6.65 4.39
CA VAL A 30 -9.84 7.09 3.82
C VAL A 30 -10.10 8.33 2.96
N SER A 31 -9.38 9.41 3.26
CA SER A 31 -9.44 10.66 2.47
C SER A 31 -8.18 10.80 1.62
N PHE A 32 -8.37 11.22 0.37
CA PHE A 32 -7.29 11.57 -0.53
C PHE A 32 -7.25 13.09 -0.71
N PRO A 33 -6.09 13.73 -0.48
CA PRO A 33 -5.90 15.13 -0.83
C PRO A 33 -6.18 15.38 -2.33
N PRO A 34 -6.59 16.59 -2.72
CA PRO A 34 -6.74 16.96 -4.13
C PRO A 34 -5.45 16.67 -4.93
N GLN A 35 -5.61 16.21 -6.16
CA GLN A 35 -4.48 15.90 -7.08
C GLN A 35 -3.46 14.90 -6.50
N SER A 36 -3.91 13.96 -5.68
CA SER A 36 -3.08 12.87 -5.15
C SER A 36 -3.55 11.50 -5.65
N PHE A 37 -2.66 10.52 -5.54
CA PHE A 37 -2.97 9.11 -5.80
C PHE A 37 -2.33 8.25 -4.71
N GLY A 38 -2.83 7.04 -4.56
CA GLY A 38 -2.26 6.08 -3.62
C GLY A 38 -2.94 4.72 -3.67
N PHE A 39 -2.50 3.83 -2.81
CA PHE A 39 -3.00 2.48 -2.71
C PHE A 39 -3.67 2.27 -1.35
N ILE A 40 -4.79 1.56 -1.35
CA ILE A 40 -5.45 1.08 -0.14
C ILE A 40 -5.38 -0.44 -0.17
N VAL A 41 -4.88 -1.02 0.91
CA VAL A 41 -4.89 -2.47 1.12
C VAL A 41 -5.92 -2.77 2.21
N LEU A 42 -6.88 -3.64 1.89
CA LEU A 42 -7.86 -4.15 2.84
C LEU A 42 -7.36 -5.50 3.38
N PRO A 43 -6.74 -5.54 4.57
CA PRO A 43 -6.23 -6.80 5.11
C PRO A 43 -7.40 -7.75 5.39
N ASN A 44 -7.23 -9.03 5.06
CA ASN A 44 -8.23 -10.07 5.32
C ASN A 44 -9.62 -9.82 4.72
N PHE A 45 -9.71 -9.07 3.61
CA PHE A 45 -10.99 -8.77 2.95
C PHE A 45 -11.69 -9.99 2.35
N LYS A 46 -10.97 -11.12 2.16
CA LYS A 46 -11.50 -12.39 1.65
C LYS A 46 -12.31 -12.25 0.35
N ALA A 47 -11.91 -11.36 -0.56
CA ALA A 47 -12.55 -11.25 -1.87
C ALA A 47 -12.53 -12.61 -2.58
N LYS A 48 -13.67 -13.07 -3.09
CA LYS A 48 -13.84 -14.39 -3.71
C LYS A 48 -12.83 -14.66 -4.84
N ALA A 49 -12.53 -13.65 -5.65
CA ALA A 49 -11.53 -13.73 -6.73
C ALA A 49 -10.08 -13.79 -6.23
N CYS A 50 -9.81 -13.34 -5.01
CA CYS A 50 -8.49 -13.36 -4.37
C CYS A 50 -8.31 -14.57 -3.45
N GLN A 51 -9.32 -15.43 -3.33
CA GLN A 51 -9.20 -16.72 -2.66
C GLN A 51 -8.56 -17.68 -3.65
N THR A 52 -7.46 -18.32 -3.25
CA THR A 52 -6.86 -19.41 -4.02
C THR A 52 -7.96 -20.44 -4.27
N ALA A 53 -8.37 -20.58 -5.53
CA ALA A 53 -9.23 -21.68 -5.91
C ALA A 53 -8.40 -22.94 -5.68
N TYR A 54 -8.64 -23.64 -4.58
CA TYR A 54 -8.40 -25.06 -4.57
C TYR A 54 -9.43 -25.65 -5.55
N SER A 55 -9.05 -25.69 -6.82
CA SER A 55 -9.71 -26.50 -7.83
C SER A 55 -9.49 -27.97 -7.43
N TYR A 56 -10.31 -28.45 -6.49
CA TYR A 56 -10.50 -29.87 -6.26
C TYR A 56 -11.57 -30.36 -7.24
N LEU A 57 -11.15 -31.31 -8.07
CA LEU A 57 -11.91 -32.23 -8.94
C LEU A 57 -12.42 -31.65 -10.27
#